data_AF-A0A940S4N6-F1
#
_entry.id   AF-A0A940S4N6-F1
#
_cell.length_a   1.000
_cell.length_b   1.000
_cell.length_c   1.000
_cell.angle_alpha   90.00
_cell.angle_beta   90.00
_cell.angle_gamma   90.00
#
_symmetry.space_group_name_H-M   'P 1'
#
loop_
_entity.id
_entity.type
_entity.pdbx_description
1 polymer ?
#
loop_
_entity_poly.entity_id
_entity_poly.type
_entity_poly.pdbx_seq_one_letter_code
_entity_poly.pdbx_strand_id
1 'polypeptide(L)'
;MTKLPVLVFAIAATATAAIAASDMLAPQDHGVIEIEVAPEDLSRCQETLAQVAAMPAVSDSGHALPASATQGLPSVACVVRDI
;
A
#
# COMPACT_ATOMS: atom_id res chain seq x y z
N MET A 1 -2.34 27.17 -50.95
CA MET A 1 -2.25 27.86 -49.64
C MET A 1 -2.32 26.83 -48.54
N THR A 2 -1.19 26.71 -47.84
CA THR A 2 -0.72 25.76 -46.84
C THR A 2 -1.43 25.90 -45.50
N LYS A 3 -2.59 25.26 -45.29
CA LYS A 3 -3.29 25.33 -43.97
C LYS A 3 -3.88 24.01 -43.46
N LEU A 4 -3.59 22.87 -44.08
CA LEU A 4 -4.11 21.57 -43.62
C LEU A 4 -3.22 20.76 -42.65
N PRO A 5 -1.86 20.84 -42.63
CA PRO A 5 -1.09 19.94 -41.76
C PRO A 5 -1.04 20.38 -40.30
N VAL A 6 -1.42 21.64 -39.99
CA VAL A 6 -1.34 22.20 -38.63
C VAL A 6 -2.43 21.62 -37.72
N LEU A 7 -3.58 21.21 -38.26
CA LEU A 7 -4.72 20.76 -37.45
C LEU A 7 -4.54 19.34 -36.88
N VAL A 8 -3.72 18.49 -37.52
CA VAL A 8 -3.55 17.08 -37.13
C VAL A 8 -2.62 16.92 -35.92
N PHE A 9 -1.65 17.82 -35.74
CA PHE A 9 -0.72 17.76 -34.61
C PHE A 9 -1.37 18.15 -33.27
N ALA A 10 -2.44 18.95 -33.29
CA ALA A 10 -3.10 19.44 -32.08
C ALA A 10 -3.92 18.36 -31.33
N ILE A 11 -4.31 17.28 -32.02
CA ILE A 11 -5.23 16.27 -31.47
C ILE A 11 -4.47 15.09 -30.81
N ALA A 12 -3.18 14.92 -31.09
CA ALA A 12 -2.38 13.81 -30.57
C ALA A 12 -1.82 14.04 -29.15
N ALA A 13 -1.89 15.26 -28.61
CA ALA A 13 -1.23 15.63 -27.36
C ALA A 13 -2.06 15.39 -26.08
N THR A 14 -3.30 14.91 -26.17
CA THR A 14 -4.23 14.87 -25.02
C THR A 14 -4.40 13.49 -24.37
N ALA A 15 -3.72 12.44 -24.85
CA ALA A 15 -4.03 11.07 -24.43
C ALA A 15 -3.11 10.45 -23.35
N THR A 16 -2.04 11.11 -22.89
CA THR A 16 -1.02 10.47 -22.03
C THR A 16 -1.19 10.69 -20.52
N ALA A 17 -2.22 11.40 -20.05
CA ALA A 17 -2.38 11.71 -18.62
C ALA A 17 -3.18 10.67 -17.80
N ALA A 18 -3.71 9.60 -18.41
CA ALA A 18 -4.64 8.69 -17.73
C ALA A 18 -3.98 7.51 -16.99
N ILE A 19 -2.68 7.29 -17.14
CA ILE A 19 -1.97 6.11 -16.60
C ILE A 19 -1.33 6.31 -15.22
N ALA A 20 -1.50 7.46 -14.58
CA ALA A 20 -1.03 7.69 -13.20
C ALA A 20 -2.09 7.35 -12.14
N ALA A 21 -3.37 7.26 -12.50
CA ALA A 21 -4.47 7.00 -11.56
C ALA A 21 -4.86 5.52 -11.45
N SER A 22 -4.35 4.65 -12.34
CA SER A 22 -4.64 3.22 -12.31
C SER A 22 -4.01 2.49 -11.12
N ASP A 23 -2.96 3.06 -10.50
CA ASP A 23 -2.33 2.50 -9.31
C ASP A 23 -3.24 2.64 -8.06
N MET A 24 -4.09 3.68 -8.01
CA MET A 24 -5.11 3.85 -6.96
C MET A 24 -6.36 2.99 -7.17
N LEU A 25 -6.54 2.42 -8.37
CA LEU A 25 -7.66 1.51 -8.69
C LEU A 25 -7.26 0.04 -8.64
N ALA A 26 -6.00 -0.27 -8.29
CA ALA A 26 -5.62 -1.62 -7.95
C ALA A 26 -6.52 -2.10 -6.80
N PRO A 27 -7.10 -3.31 -6.89
CA PRO A 27 -7.76 -3.94 -5.75
C PRO A 27 -6.87 -3.73 -4.53
N GLN A 28 -7.42 -3.15 -3.48
CA GLN A 28 -6.75 -3.10 -2.18
C GLN A 28 -6.68 -4.56 -1.70
N ASP A 29 -5.76 -5.34 -2.26
CA ASP A 29 -5.19 -6.48 -1.56
C ASP A 29 -4.87 -5.91 -0.19
N HIS A 30 -5.46 -6.47 0.87
CA HIS A 30 -5.19 -6.03 2.23
C HIS A 30 -3.69 -6.26 2.46
N GLY A 31 -2.89 -5.25 2.14
CA GLY A 31 -1.48 -5.42 1.84
C GLY A 31 -0.75 -5.95 3.06
N VAL A 32 0.27 -6.78 2.81
CA VAL A 32 1.21 -7.13 3.87
C VAL A 32 2.21 -5.97 3.96
N ILE A 33 2.26 -5.32 5.12
CA ILE A 33 3.29 -4.34 5.46
C ILE A 33 4.53 -5.13 5.87
N GLU A 34 5.60 -5.01 5.10
CA GLU A 34 6.86 -5.68 5.39
C GLU A 34 7.75 -4.80 6.27
N ILE A 35 8.15 -5.33 7.42
CA ILE A 35 9.17 -4.74 8.29
C ILE A 35 10.49 -5.42 7.97
N GLU A 36 11.42 -4.65 7.44
CA GLU A 36 12.76 -5.13 7.11
C GLU A 36 13.63 -5.11 8.36
N VAL A 37 14.24 -6.25 8.66
CA VAL A 37 15.14 -6.39 9.82
C VAL A 37 16.41 -7.12 9.42
N ALA A 38 17.47 -6.87 10.18
CA ALA A 38 18.69 -7.65 10.10
C ALA A 38 18.41 -9.12 10.49
N PRO A 39 19.17 -10.10 9.96
CA PRO A 39 18.95 -11.52 10.23
C PRO A 39 18.87 -11.87 11.72
N GLU A 40 19.67 -11.23 12.56
CA GLU A 40 19.72 -11.43 14.00
C GLU A 40 18.47 -10.96 14.75
N ASP A 41 17.72 -10.02 14.20
CA ASP A 41 16.54 -9.43 14.83
C ASP A 41 15.22 -10.05 14.34
N LEU A 42 15.25 -10.95 13.35
CA LEU A 42 14.06 -11.59 12.79
C LEU A 42 13.21 -12.28 13.87
N SER A 43 13.85 -13.06 14.75
CA SER A 43 13.16 -13.79 15.81
C SER A 43 12.47 -12.87 16.80
N ARG A 44 13.15 -11.81 17.24
CA ARG A 44 12.63 -10.77 18.13
C ARG A 44 11.45 -10.03 17.47
N CYS A 45 11.56 -9.71 16.20
CA CYS A 45 10.51 -9.03 15.44
C CYS A 45 9.24 -9.89 15.38
N GLN A 46 9.37 -11.18 15.04
CA GLN A 46 8.24 -12.11 14.99
C GLN A 46 7.58 -12.30 16.37
N GLU A 47 8.39 -12.42 17.43
CA GLU A 47 7.89 -12.54 18.80
C GLU A 47 7.09 -11.28 19.21
N THR A 48 7.60 -10.10 18.87
CA THR A 48 6.94 -8.82 19.16
C THR A 48 5.63 -8.71 18.39
N LEU A 49 5.61 -9.08 17.10
CA LEU A 49 4.38 -9.08 16.31
C LEU A 49 3.34 -10.06 16.86
N ALA A 50 3.75 -11.23 17.34
CA ALA A 50 2.84 -12.19 17.98
C ALA A 50 2.20 -11.61 19.27
N GLN A 51 2.99 -10.87 20.06
CA GLN A 51 2.46 -10.18 21.24
C GLN A 51 1.46 -9.08 20.87
N VAL A 52 1.78 -8.27 19.85
CA VAL A 52 0.89 -7.20 19.36
C VAL A 52 -0.40 -7.78 18.76
N ALA A 53 -0.33 -8.90 18.05
CA ALA A 53 -1.50 -9.57 17.47
C ALA A 53 -2.49 -10.10 18.53
N ALA A 54 -2.02 -10.34 19.75
CA ALA A 54 -2.87 -10.74 20.87
C ALA A 54 -3.54 -9.53 21.56
N MET A 55 -3.16 -8.30 21.23
CA MET A 55 -3.74 -7.09 21.78
C MET A 55 -5.01 -6.68 21.03
N PRO A 56 -6.02 -6.11 21.71
CA PRO A 56 -7.18 -5.56 21.03
C PRO A 56 -6.77 -4.39 20.14
N ALA A 57 -7.32 -4.35 18.93
CA ALA A 57 -7.16 -3.18 18.06
C ALA A 57 -7.93 -2.00 18.66
N VAL A 58 -7.30 -0.83 18.72
CA VAL A 58 -7.86 0.37 19.33
C VAL A 58 -7.76 1.52 18.32
N SER A 59 -8.79 2.37 18.27
CA SER A 59 -8.76 3.60 17.48
C SER A 59 -7.83 4.65 18.10
N ASP A 60 -7.50 5.69 17.34
CA ASP A 60 -6.72 6.84 17.85
C ASP A 60 -7.39 7.54 19.03
N SER A 61 -8.72 7.43 19.14
CA SER A 61 -9.50 7.93 20.27
C SER A 61 -9.51 6.99 21.49
N GLY A 62 -8.76 5.90 21.47
CA GLY A 62 -8.63 4.96 22.58
C GLY A 62 -9.77 3.94 22.71
N HIS A 63 -10.65 3.83 21.71
CA HIS A 63 -11.79 2.91 21.76
C HIS A 63 -11.46 1.60 21.05
N ALA A 64 -11.79 0.47 21.68
CA ALA A 64 -11.59 -0.84 21.06
C ALA A 64 -12.43 -0.97 19.77
N LEU A 65 -11.80 -1.46 18.71
CA LEU A 65 -12.44 -1.70 17.43
C LEU A 65 -13.20 -3.03 17.45
N PRO A 66 -14.37 -3.11 16.80
CA PRO A 66 -15.07 -4.37 16.64
C PRO A 66 -14.26 -5.32 15.75
N ALA A 67 -14.38 -6.63 15.98
CA ALA A 67 -13.65 -7.63 15.19
C ALA A 67 -13.90 -7.49 13.67
N SER A 68 -15.12 -7.12 13.26
CA SER A 68 -15.46 -6.84 11.86
C SER A 68 -14.64 -5.72 11.22
N ALA A 69 -14.19 -4.73 12.00
CA ALA A 69 -13.31 -3.68 11.52
C ALA A 69 -11.85 -4.15 11.38
N THR A 70 -11.45 -5.18 12.13
CA THR A 70 -10.08 -5.75 12.07
C THR A 70 -9.84 -6.61 10.83
N GLN A 71 -10.88 -7.19 10.23
CA GLN A 71 -10.73 -7.95 8.98
C GLN A 71 -10.26 -7.10 7.78
N GLY A 72 -10.47 -5.79 7.84
CA GLY A 72 -10.04 -4.88 6.77
C GLY A 72 -8.63 -4.33 6.94
N LEU A 73 -7.94 -4.65 8.04
CA LEU A 73 -6.63 -4.11 8.34
C LEU A 73 -5.53 -4.86 7.58
N PRO A 74 -4.48 -4.15 7.14
CA PRO A 74 -3.31 -4.78 6.55
C PRO A 74 -2.62 -5.70 7.57
N SER A 75 -2.06 -6.81 7.09
CA SER A 75 -1.22 -7.68 7.91
C SER A 75 0.20 -7.12 7.96
N VAL A 76 0.98 -7.49 8.98
CA VAL A 76 2.37 -7.05 9.13
C VAL A 76 3.26 -8.29 9.20
N ALA A 77 4.35 -8.31 8.43
CA ALA A 77 5.31 -9.40 8.40
C ALA A 77 6.73 -8.87 8.56
N CYS A 78 7.58 -9.58 9.33
CA CYS A 78 9.00 -9.28 9.40
C CYS A 78 9.74 -10.06 8.30
N VAL A 79 10.54 -9.37 7.49
CA VAL A 79 11.35 -9.96 6.42
C VAL A 79 12.82 -9.65 6.65
N VAL A 80 13.69 -10.60 6.31
CA VAL A 80 15.13 -10.38 6.38
C VAL A 80 15.58 -9.63 5.14
N ARG A 81 16.35 -8.55 5.33
CA ARG A 81 17.09 -7.92 4.24
C ARG A 81 18.49 -7.57 4.70
N ASP A 82 19.45 -7.78 3.79
CA ASP A 82 20.85 -7.37 3.98
C ASP A 82 20.87 -5.83 3.86
N ILE A 83 21.07 -5.14 4.98
CA ILE A 83 21.07 -3.67 5.11
C ILE A 83 22.46 -3.15 5.46
#